data_AF-A0A951GEM0-F1
#
_entry.id   AF-A0A951GEM0-F1
#
_cell.length_a   1.000
_cell.length_b   1.000
_cell.length_c   1.000
_cell.angle_alpha   90.00
_cell.angle_beta   90.00
_cell.angle_gamma   90.00
#
_symmetry.space_group_name_H-M   'P 1'
#
loop_
_entity.id
_entity.type
_entity.pdbx_description
1 polymer ?
#
loop_
_entity_poly.entity_id
_entity_poly.type
_entity_poly.pdbx_seq_one_letter_code
_entity_poly.pdbx_strand_id
1 'polypeptide(L)'
;MASFFSPYSHEFVRVAACVPHVAVADPRQNADNVLELLASGDSARIALMVFPELGISAYAIDDLLLQDAVLDEVERQLDRLITASCDLFPVFAVGAPLRHRGRLYNCGLVIHRGRLLGVIPKVYLPNYREFYERRQLTSGEDVIGQSIEIAGHRAPFGRDLLFAAQGNSTYTYHVEICEDLWVPHPPSTDAALAGAEILLNLSASNITIGKAEMRRLLCASQSSRCIAAYAYSAAGAGESTTDLAWDGQAGIFELSDLLAETERFSPDPEMAIADVDLGRIRQERMRTNTFGDCARLALTYAPPFRTVAFEFAPPQGLRDLRRRIERFPFVPSDPAMLRDNCYEAYNIQVQGLAQRLRATGIKKLVIGVSGGLDSTQALIVSARAMDQLGLPRSNILAFTLPGFATGKETKANAWRLMKALGVSGAEIDIRPAAEQILRDLGHPSATGEKLYDVT
;
A
#
# COMPACT_ATOMS: atom_id res chain seq x y z
N MET A 1 27.71 -11.61 -1.65
CA MET A 1 27.13 -10.26 -1.90
C MET A 1 25.68 -10.44 -2.28
N ALA A 2 24.79 -9.57 -1.80
CA ALA A 2 23.40 -9.56 -2.26
C ALA A 2 23.36 -9.17 -3.75
N SER A 3 22.51 -9.84 -4.53
CA SER A 3 22.37 -9.57 -5.96
C SER A 3 21.58 -8.28 -6.16
N PHE A 4 22.11 -7.30 -6.90
CA PHE A 4 21.40 -6.05 -7.23
C PHE A 4 20.03 -6.30 -7.89
N PHE A 5 19.87 -7.42 -8.61
CA PHE A 5 18.63 -7.79 -9.29
C PHE A 5 17.69 -8.66 -8.43
N SER A 6 17.90 -8.70 -7.11
CA SER A 6 16.94 -9.31 -6.19
C SER A 6 16.12 -8.20 -5.50
N PRO A 7 14.78 -8.19 -5.60
CA PRO A 7 13.97 -7.24 -4.85
C PRO A 7 14.28 -7.26 -3.34
N TYR A 8 14.57 -8.45 -2.78
CA TYR A 8 14.91 -8.61 -1.37
C TYR A 8 16.20 -7.92 -0.94
N SER A 9 17.10 -7.55 -1.87
CA SER A 9 18.27 -6.74 -1.53
C SER A 9 18.00 -5.24 -1.44
N HIS A 10 16.79 -4.82 -1.84
CA HIS A 10 16.34 -3.43 -1.89
C HIS A 10 15.11 -3.22 -1.00
N GLU A 11 15.06 -3.91 0.13
CA GLU A 11 13.98 -3.81 1.13
C GLU A 11 12.57 -4.16 0.63
N PHE A 12 12.47 -4.84 -0.51
CA PHE A 12 11.19 -5.41 -0.93
C PHE A 12 10.93 -6.75 -0.25
N VAL A 13 9.68 -7.00 0.09
CA VAL A 13 9.19 -8.31 0.55
C VAL A 13 8.06 -8.76 -0.35
N ARG A 14 8.21 -9.94 -0.96
CA ARG A 14 7.14 -10.54 -1.76
C ARG A 14 6.07 -11.12 -0.86
N VAL A 15 4.84 -10.64 -1.03
CA VAL A 15 3.66 -11.08 -0.29
C VAL A 15 2.65 -11.68 -1.27
N ALA A 16 1.92 -12.70 -0.83
CA ALA A 16 0.76 -13.22 -1.53
C ALA A 16 -0.47 -13.29 -0.62
N ALA A 17 -1.62 -12.89 -1.18
CA ALA A 17 -2.93 -13.22 -0.63
C ALA A 17 -3.56 -14.32 -1.51
N CYS A 18 -3.94 -15.43 -0.89
CA CYS A 18 -4.14 -16.71 -1.54
C CYS A 18 -5.58 -17.20 -1.39
N VAL A 19 -6.21 -17.53 -2.51
CA VAL A 19 -7.61 -17.98 -2.56
C VAL A 19 -7.63 -19.43 -3.04
N PRO A 20 -7.52 -20.42 -2.13
CA PRO A 20 -7.69 -21.82 -2.50
C PRO A 20 -9.15 -22.14 -2.79
N HIS A 21 -9.39 -23.24 -3.51
CA HIS A 21 -10.69 -23.91 -3.45
C HIS A 21 -10.89 -24.46 -2.03
N VAL A 22 -12.11 -24.37 -1.51
CA VAL A 22 -12.48 -24.87 -0.18
C VAL A 22 -13.48 -26.02 -0.32
N ALA A 23 -13.35 -27.04 0.52
CA ALA A 23 -14.27 -28.16 0.64
C ALA A 23 -14.94 -28.11 2.02
N VAL A 24 -16.28 -28.04 2.02
CA VAL A 24 -17.11 -27.94 3.22
C VAL A 24 -16.85 -29.13 4.16
N ALA A 25 -16.33 -28.85 5.35
CA ALA A 25 -16.05 -29.84 6.40
C ALA A 25 -15.15 -31.01 5.95
N ASP A 26 -14.26 -30.80 4.96
CA ASP A 26 -13.21 -31.74 4.57
C ASP A 26 -11.82 -31.11 4.77
N PRO A 27 -11.28 -31.17 6.00
CA PRO A 27 -9.99 -30.54 6.27
C PRO A 27 -8.83 -31.14 5.49
N ARG A 28 -8.90 -32.42 5.14
CA ARG A 28 -7.87 -33.09 4.34
C ARG A 28 -7.74 -32.44 2.97
N GLN A 29 -8.85 -32.30 2.24
CA GLN A 29 -8.84 -31.66 0.93
C GLN A 29 -8.43 -30.19 1.03
N ASN A 30 -8.89 -29.47 2.06
CA ASN A 30 -8.49 -28.08 2.27
C ASN A 30 -6.98 -27.93 2.50
N ALA A 31 -6.38 -28.82 3.27
CA ALA A 31 -4.94 -28.83 3.48
C ALA A 31 -4.17 -29.17 2.20
N ASP A 32 -4.69 -30.06 1.35
CA ASP A 32 -4.12 -30.33 0.02
C ASP A 32 -4.11 -29.07 -0.85
N ASN A 33 -5.23 -28.34 -0.89
CA ASN A 33 -5.36 -27.10 -1.66
C ASN A 33 -4.44 -25.99 -1.14
N VAL A 34 -4.25 -25.89 0.18
CA VAL A 34 -3.27 -24.99 0.78
C VAL A 34 -1.85 -25.37 0.38
N LEU A 35 -1.48 -26.66 0.44
CA LEU A 35 -0.15 -27.15 0.05
C LEU A 35 0.17 -26.87 -1.41
N GLU A 36 -0.80 -26.97 -2.30
CA GLU A 36 -0.64 -26.67 -3.72
C GLU A 36 -0.26 -25.20 -3.96
N LEU A 37 -0.97 -24.26 -3.32
CA LEU A 37 -0.63 -22.85 -3.39
C LEU A 37 0.72 -22.56 -2.69
N LEU A 38 1.00 -23.20 -1.56
CA LEU A 38 2.30 -23.07 -0.89
C LEU A 38 3.47 -23.54 -1.77
N ALA A 39 3.30 -24.62 -2.54
CA ALA A 39 4.31 -25.09 -3.49
C ALA A 39 4.55 -24.08 -4.63
N SER A 40 3.46 -23.45 -5.10
CA SER A 40 3.54 -22.34 -6.07
C SER A 40 4.26 -21.13 -5.47
N GLY A 41 3.96 -20.80 -4.22
CA GLY A 41 4.62 -19.73 -3.47
C GLY A 41 6.09 -19.98 -3.20
N ASP A 42 6.49 -21.22 -2.87
CA ASP A 42 7.89 -21.62 -2.72
C ASP A 42 8.65 -21.43 -4.04
N SER A 43 8.07 -21.91 -5.14
CA SER A 43 8.66 -21.79 -6.49
C SER A 43 8.85 -20.32 -6.88
N ALA A 44 7.88 -19.47 -6.58
CA ALA A 44 7.94 -18.02 -6.80
C ALA A 44 8.76 -17.26 -5.75
N ARG A 45 9.27 -17.96 -4.73
CA ARG A 45 10.01 -17.44 -3.56
C ARG A 45 9.26 -16.29 -2.88
N ILE A 46 8.00 -16.53 -2.54
CA ILE A 46 7.13 -15.61 -1.80
C ILE A 46 7.48 -15.70 -0.31
N ALA A 47 7.70 -14.56 0.35
CA ALA A 47 8.12 -14.56 1.76
C ALA A 47 6.94 -14.76 2.72
N LEU A 48 5.81 -14.14 2.41
CA LEU A 48 4.62 -14.13 3.25
C LEU A 48 3.38 -14.52 2.44
N MET A 49 2.63 -15.49 2.92
CA MET A 49 1.39 -15.96 2.29
C MET A 49 0.25 -15.94 3.29
N VAL A 50 -0.85 -15.26 2.97
CA VAL A 50 -2.07 -15.26 3.79
C VAL A 50 -3.19 -16.02 3.07
N PHE A 51 -3.88 -16.88 3.81
CA PHE A 51 -5.00 -17.70 3.35
C PHE A 51 -6.32 -17.26 3.98
N PRO A 52 -7.49 -17.76 3.54
CA PRO A 52 -8.78 -17.37 4.08
C PRO A 52 -8.99 -17.80 5.54
N GLU A 53 -9.93 -17.12 6.18
CA GLU A 53 -10.43 -17.44 7.52
C GLU A 53 -11.04 -18.84 7.57
N LEU A 54 -10.73 -19.60 8.63
CA LEU A 54 -11.20 -20.98 8.80
C LEU A 54 -11.01 -21.89 7.57
N GLY A 55 -10.09 -21.54 6.66
CA GLY A 55 -9.93 -22.24 5.37
C GLY A 55 -9.61 -23.73 5.51
N ILE A 56 -9.05 -24.17 6.64
CA ILE A 56 -8.82 -25.60 6.90
C ILE A 56 -10.14 -26.34 7.17
N SER A 57 -11.12 -25.75 7.84
CA SER A 57 -12.42 -26.40 8.07
C SER A 57 -13.48 -26.06 7.01
N ALA A 58 -13.25 -25.02 6.22
CA ALA A 58 -14.27 -24.15 5.65
C ALA A 58 -14.96 -23.30 6.73
N TYR A 59 -15.28 -22.06 6.38
CA TYR A 59 -15.95 -21.10 7.27
C TYR A 59 -17.43 -21.44 7.42
N ALA A 60 -18.12 -21.74 6.31
CA ALA A 60 -19.57 -21.81 6.26
C ALA A 60 -20.11 -23.21 6.59
N ILE A 61 -19.67 -23.77 7.73
CA ILE A 61 -20.08 -25.12 8.19
C ILE A 61 -20.93 -25.07 9.48
N ASP A 62 -21.17 -23.87 10.04
CA ASP A 62 -21.99 -23.62 11.23
C ASP A 62 -21.71 -24.60 12.39
N ASP A 63 -22.75 -25.29 12.88
CA ASP A 63 -22.66 -26.20 14.03
C ASP A 63 -21.79 -27.43 13.78
N LEU A 64 -21.35 -27.68 12.52
CA LEU A 64 -20.33 -28.68 12.24
C LEU A 64 -18.97 -28.30 12.87
N LEU A 65 -18.72 -27.02 13.14
CA LEU A 65 -17.55 -26.56 13.92
C LEU A 65 -17.49 -27.19 15.32
N LEU A 66 -18.63 -27.63 15.87
CA LEU A 66 -18.72 -28.24 17.20
C LEU A 66 -18.62 -29.77 17.19
N GLN A 67 -18.35 -30.38 16.03
CA GLN A 67 -18.19 -31.83 15.93
C GLN A 67 -16.73 -32.23 16.15
N ASP A 68 -16.48 -33.12 17.11
CA ASP A 68 -15.13 -33.61 17.42
C ASP A 68 -14.43 -34.19 16.19
N ALA A 69 -15.15 -34.90 15.32
CA ALA A 69 -14.59 -35.47 14.10
C ALA A 69 -14.00 -34.41 13.16
N VAL A 70 -14.62 -33.23 13.06
CA VAL A 70 -14.10 -32.12 12.24
C VAL A 70 -12.87 -31.51 12.93
N LEU A 71 -12.95 -31.26 14.23
CA LEU A 71 -11.88 -30.63 15.01
C LEU A 71 -10.62 -31.49 15.10
N ASP A 72 -10.78 -32.80 15.31
CA ASP A 72 -9.68 -33.77 15.35
C ASP A 72 -8.99 -33.86 13.98
N GLU A 73 -9.76 -33.81 12.90
CA GLU A 73 -9.24 -33.84 11.53
C GLU A 73 -8.54 -32.52 11.15
N VAL A 74 -9.06 -31.37 11.60
CA VAL A 74 -8.39 -30.07 11.51
C VAL A 74 -7.02 -30.13 12.20
N GLU A 75 -6.94 -30.59 13.45
CA GLU A 75 -5.67 -30.69 14.17
C GLU A 75 -4.66 -31.61 13.45
N ARG A 76 -5.12 -32.74 12.91
CA ARG A 76 -4.28 -33.65 12.13
C ARG A 76 -3.74 -33.00 10.85
N GLN A 77 -4.54 -32.20 10.17
CA GLN A 77 -4.08 -31.49 8.97
C GLN A 77 -3.17 -30.32 9.28
N LEU A 78 -3.35 -29.65 10.43
CA LEU A 78 -2.41 -28.62 10.89
C LEU A 78 -1.02 -29.21 11.15
N ASP A 79 -0.93 -30.39 11.78
CA ASP A 79 0.35 -31.09 11.95
C ASP A 79 1.01 -31.44 10.61
N ARG A 80 0.21 -31.87 9.64
CA ARG A 80 0.67 -32.16 8.28
C ARG A 80 1.21 -30.89 7.59
N LEU A 81 0.53 -29.75 7.71
CA LEU A 81 0.98 -28.48 7.15
C LEU A 81 2.27 -28.00 7.82
N ILE A 82 2.37 -28.10 9.14
CA ILE A 82 3.59 -27.77 9.89
C ILE A 82 4.74 -28.65 9.40
N THR A 83 4.55 -29.97 9.33
CA THR A 83 5.58 -30.91 8.87
C THR A 83 6.00 -30.66 7.42
N ALA A 84 5.04 -30.45 6.52
CA ALA A 84 5.32 -30.16 5.12
C ALA A 84 6.06 -28.83 4.93
N SER A 85 5.87 -27.87 5.84
CA SER A 85 6.54 -26.58 5.77
C SER A 85 8.05 -26.61 6.04
N CYS A 86 8.61 -27.71 6.55
CA CYS A 86 10.05 -27.84 6.85
C CYS A 86 10.95 -27.40 5.71
N ASP A 87 10.59 -27.76 4.47
CA ASP A 87 11.39 -27.49 3.27
C ASP A 87 10.83 -26.32 2.44
N LEU A 88 9.78 -25.66 2.92
CA LEU A 88 9.15 -24.54 2.22
C LEU A 88 9.81 -23.21 2.61
N PHE A 89 9.99 -22.36 1.60
CA PHE A 89 10.45 -20.98 1.73
C PHE A 89 9.45 -20.03 2.40
N PRO A 90 8.14 -20.02 2.05
CA PRO A 90 7.21 -19.05 2.61
C PRO A 90 6.98 -19.25 4.12
N VAL A 91 6.87 -18.13 4.82
CA VAL A 91 6.09 -18.05 6.05
C VAL A 91 4.63 -17.87 5.65
N PHE A 92 3.70 -18.57 6.30
CA PHE A 92 2.30 -18.48 5.93
C PHE A 92 1.35 -18.43 7.12
N ALA A 93 0.20 -17.81 6.90
CA ALA A 93 -0.90 -17.68 7.85
C ALA A 93 -2.14 -18.41 7.32
N VAL A 94 -2.62 -19.42 8.06
CA VAL A 94 -3.81 -20.23 7.71
C VAL A 94 -4.86 -20.17 8.80
N GLY A 95 -6.14 -20.18 8.41
CA GLY A 95 -7.27 -20.10 9.33
C GLY A 95 -7.80 -21.48 9.75
N ALA A 96 -8.02 -21.69 11.05
CA ALA A 96 -8.62 -22.92 11.56
C ALA A 96 -9.36 -22.70 12.91
N PRO A 97 -10.38 -23.53 13.21
CA PRO A 97 -11.02 -23.53 14.52
C PRO A 97 -10.19 -24.34 15.52
N LEU A 98 -9.90 -23.77 16.69
CA LEU A 98 -9.00 -24.40 17.69
C LEU A 98 -9.62 -24.47 19.08
N ARG A 99 -9.44 -25.64 19.72
CA ARG A 99 -9.84 -25.89 21.11
C ARG A 99 -8.79 -25.30 22.06
N HIS A 100 -9.23 -24.51 23.04
CA HIS A 100 -8.38 -24.07 24.15
C HIS A 100 -9.19 -23.90 25.41
N ARG A 101 -8.79 -24.58 26.50
CA ARG A 101 -9.42 -24.48 27.84
C ARG A 101 -10.96 -24.64 27.82
N GLY A 102 -11.46 -25.63 27.06
CA GLY A 102 -12.89 -25.94 26.98
C GLY A 102 -13.72 -24.97 26.13
N ARG A 103 -13.06 -24.17 25.27
CA ARG A 103 -13.69 -23.21 24.35
C ARG A 103 -13.13 -23.41 22.95
N LEU A 104 -13.89 -22.99 21.94
CA LEU A 104 -13.47 -23.00 20.55
C LEU A 104 -13.20 -21.57 20.08
N TYR A 105 -12.08 -21.36 19.38
CA TYR A 105 -11.65 -20.06 18.86
C TYR A 105 -11.47 -20.12 17.36
N ASN A 106 -11.79 -19.02 16.68
CA ASN A 106 -11.42 -18.80 15.28
C ASN A 106 -10.01 -18.22 15.25
N CYS A 107 -9.07 -18.93 14.66
CA CYS A 107 -7.65 -18.62 14.80
C CYS A 107 -6.93 -18.54 13.46
N GLY A 108 -5.99 -17.60 13.36
CA GLY A 108 -4.93 -17.57 12.36
C GLY A 108 -3.67 -18.21 12.93
N LEU A 109 -3.10 -19.18 12.24
CA LEU A 109 -1.89 -19.89 12.64
C LEU A 109 -0.75 -19.46 11.72
N VAL A 110 0.35 -19.01 12.32
CA VAL A 110 1.56 -18.61 11.59
C VAL A 110 2.56 -19.75 11.63
N ILE A 111 2.93 -20.26 10.45
CA ILE A 111 3.76 -21.44 10.29
C ILE A 111 4.96 -21.11 9.39
N HIS A 112 6.13 -21.62 9.76
CA HIS A 112 7.35 -21.50 8.96
C HIS A 112 8.32 -22.63 9.31
N ARG A 113 8.85 -23.32 8.29
CA ARG A 113 9.95 -24.30 8.42
C ARG A 113 9.80 -25.28 9.57
N GLY A 114 8.67 -26.00 9.60
CA GLY A 114 8.42 -27.03 10.61
C GLY A 114 8.00 -26.49 11.97
N ARG A 115 7.78 -25.17 12.11
CA ARG A 115 7.46 -24.54 13.39
C ARG A 115 6.15 -23.78 13.32
N LEU A 116 5.28 -24.04 14.29
CA LEU A 116 4.17 -23.14 14.63
C LEU A 116 4.73 -21.94 15.39
N LEU A 117 4.82 -20.79 14.72
CA LEU A 117 5.39 -19.57 15.29
C LEU A 117 4.44 -18.90 16.29
N GLY A 118 3.14 -18.95 16.03
CA GLY A 118 2.13 -18.34 16.90
C GLY A 118 0.72 -18.55 16.38
N VAL A 119 -0.24 -18.29 17.26
CA VAL A 119 -1.67 -18.45 17.00
C VAL A 119 -2.40 -17.20 17.47
N ILE A 120 -3.18 -16.59 16.57
CA ILE A 120 -3.91 -15.36 16.83
C ILE A 120 -5.41 -15.65 16.79
N PRO A 121 -6.16 -15.48 17.89
CA PRO A 121 -7.60 -15.62 17.88
C PRO A 121 -8.29 -14.34 17.38
N LYS A 122 -9.37 -14.50 16.61
CA LYS A 122 -10.26 -13.42 16.16
C LYS A 122 -10.82 -12.69 17.37
N VAL A 123 -10.74 -11.36 17.38
CA VAL A 123 -11.19 -10.55 18.52
C VAL A 123 -12.68 -10.29 18.40
N TYR A 124 -13.13 -9.77 17.26
CA TYR A 124 -14.51 -9.38 17.07
C TYR A 124 -15.28 -10.46 16.31
N LEU A 125 -16.17 -11.17 17.01
CA LEU A 125 -17.06 -12.16 16.40
C LEU A 125 -18.38 -11.49 16.00
N PRO A 126 -18.66 -11.28 14.70
CA PRO A 126 -19.93 -10.74 14.25
C PRO A 126 -21.06 -11.72 14.58
N ASN A 127 -22.15 -11.18 15.13
CA ASN A 127 -23.34 -11.94 15.49
C ASN A 127 -24.60 -11.13 15.15
N TYR A 128 -24.65 -10.66 13.91
CA TYR A 128 -25.69 -9.81 13.37
C TYR A 128 -25.89 -10.12 11.88
N ARG A 129 -27.11 -9.87 11.37
CA ARG A 129 -27.50 -10.15 9.98
C ARG A 129 -27.19 -11.60 9.60
N GLU A 130 -26.33 -11.83 8.61
CA GLU A 130 -25.95 -13.15 8.13
C GLU A 130 -24.96 -13.91 9.03
N PHE A 131 -24.40 -13.26 10.06
CA PHE A 131 -23.34 -13.82 10.89
C PHE A 131 -23.86 -14.33 12.24
N TYR A 132 -23.42 -15.53 12.61
CA TYR A 132 -23.80 -16.23 13.86
C TYR A 132 -22.59 -16.73 14.66
N GLU A 133 -21.38 -16.18 14.44
CA GLU A 133 -20.13 -16.76 14.92
C GLU A 133 -20.06 -16.99 16.44
N ARG A 134 -20.72 -16.13 17.23
CA ARG A 134 -20.73 -16.26 18.70
C ARG A 134 -21.49 -17.50 19.19
N ARG A 135 -22.25 -18.17 18.33
CA ARG A 135 -22.91 -19.44 18.65
C ARG A 135 -21.88 -20.55 18.83
N GLN A 136 -20.89 -20.65 17.94
CA GLN A 136 -19.90 -21.73 17.95
C GLN A 136 -18.55 -21.30 18.55
N LEU A 137 -18.19 -20.01 18.44
CA LEU A 137 -16.83 -19.52 18.70
C LEU A 137 -16.78 -18.54 19.87
N THR A 138 -15.61 -18.44 20.50
CA THR A 138 -15.30 -17.49 21.58
C THR A 138 -14.37 -16.38 21.09
N SER A 139 -14.64 -15.15 21.53
CA SER A 139 -13.79 -13.99 21.25
C SER A 139 -12.38 -14.15 21.84
N GLY A 140 -11.38 -13.73 21.07
CA GLY A 140 -9.98 -13.64 21.46
C GLY A 140 -9.58 -12.42 22.29
N GLU A 141 -10.52 -11.53 22.65
CA GLU A 141 -10.25 -10.24 23.30
C GLU A 141 -9.36 -10.36 24.55
N ASP A 142 -9.65 -11.35 25.40
CA ASP A 142 -8.94 -11.60 26.67
C ASP A 142 -7.72 -12.55 26.51
N VAL A 143 -7.39 -12.96 25.29
CA VAL A 143 -6.27 -13.86 25.04
C VAL A 143 -5.00 -13.05 24.81
N ILE A 144 -4.27 -12.84 25.90
CA ILE A 144 -3.01 -12.08 25.94
C ILE A 144 -1.98 -12.87 26.74
N GLY A 145 -0.72 -12.91 26.29
CA GLY A 145 0.35 -13.56 27.04
C GLY A 145 0.25 -15.09 27.16
N GLN A 146 -0.70 -15.74 26.48
CA GLN A 146 -0.96 -17.17 26.63
C GLN A 146 -0.10 -18.02 25.68
N SER A 147 -0.16 -19.35 25.87
CA SER A 147 0.35 -20.35 24.94
C SER A 147 -0.73 -21.40 24.67
N ILE A 148 -0.71 -21.97 23.47
CA ILE A 148 -1.58 -23.08 23.04
C ILE A 148 -0.71 -24.25 22.56
N GLU A 149 -1.26 -25.46 22.63
CA GLU A 149 -0.65 -26.68 22.08
C GLU A 149 -1.59 -27.26 21.03
N ILE A 150 -1.05 -27.54 19.84
CA ILE A 150 -1.81 -28.04 18.69
C ILE A 150 -1.01 -29.20 18.11
N ALA A 151 -1.59 -30.40 18.10
CA ALA A 151 -0.91 -31.61 17.62
C ALA A 151 0.52 -31.80 18.17
N GLY A 152 0.74 -31.47 19.45
CA GLY A 152 2.06 -31.55 20.11
C GLY A 152 2.99 -30.36 19.85
N HIS A 153 2.60 -29.40 19.01
CA HIS A 153 3.35 -28.15 18.77
C HIS A 153 2.88 -27.07 19.73
N ARG A 154 3.77 -26.57 20.59
CA ARG A 154 3.48 -25.47 21.51
C ARG A 154 3.90 -24.12 20.93
N ALA A 155 2.99 -23.15 20.95
CA ALA A 155 3.24 -21.81 20.43
C ALA A 155 2.61 -20.69 21.29
N PRO A 156 3.10 -19.44 21.19
CA PRO A 156 2.40 -18.27 21.71
C PRO A 156 0.97 -18.17 21.16
N PHE A 157 0.01 -17.85 22.03
CA PHE A 157 -1.40 -17.66 21.70
C PHE A 157 -1.87 -16.30 22.19
N GLY A 158 -2.43 -15.49 21.31
CA GLY A 158 -3.06 -14.21 21.67
C GLY A 158 -3.07 -13.16 20.58
N ARG A 159 -3.81 -12.08 20.83
CA ARG A 159 -3.92 -10.92 19.93
C ARG A 159 -2.73 -9.95 20.02
N ASP A 160 -1.83 -10.21 20.97
CA ASP A 160 -0.65 -9.41 21.31
C ASP A 160 0.61 -9.92 20.61
N LEU A 161 0.51 -10.48 19.40
CA LEU A 161 1.64 -11.08 18.69
C LEU A 161 2.10 -10.23 17.50
N LEU A 162 3.41 -9.98 17.44
CA LEU A 162 4.13 -9.57 16.24
C LEU A 162 5.07 -10.68 15.81
N PHE A 163 5.33 -10.77 14.52
CA PHE A 163 6.30 -11.72 13.95
C PHE A 163 7.38 -10.93 13.24
N ALA A 164 8.65 -11.18 13.60
CA ALA A 164 9.78 -10.41 13.08
C ALA A 164 10.79 -11.34 12.41
N ALA A 165 10.93 -11.21 11.10
CA ALA A 165 11.97 -11.84 10.33
C ALA A 165 13.34 -11.25 10.70
N GLN A 166 14.28 -12.11 11.07
CA GLN A 166 15.66 -11.76 11.39
C GLN A 166 16.60 -12.23 10.28
N GLY A 167 17.72 -11.52 10.09
CA GLY A 167 18.74 -11.83 9.08
C GLY A 167 18.97 -10.67 8.12
N ASN A 168 19.25 -10.99 6.85
CA ASN A 168 19.61 -9.99 5.83
C ASN A 168 18.40 -9.24 5.24
N SER A 169 17.19 -9.75 5.45
CA SER A 169 15.94 -9.08 5.07
C SER A 169 15.04 -9.10 6.29
N THR A 170 14.95 -7.95 6.96
CA THR A 170 14.14 -7.78 8.17
C THR A 170 12.78 -7.23 7.79
N TYR A 171 11.74 -7.81 8.36
CA TYR A 171 10.37 -7.31 8.24
C TYR A 171 9.56 -7.74 9.45
N THR A 172 8.62 -6.90 9.87
CA THR A 172 7.69 -7.21 10.96
C THR A 172 6.27 -7.25 10.45
N TYR A 173 5.48 -8.22 10.89
CA TYR A 173 4.09 -8.32 10.49
C TYR A 173 3.17 -8.77 11.63
N HIS A 174 1.89 -8.52 11.43
CA HIS A 174 0.80 -8.91 12.32
C HIS A 174 -0.32 -9.61 11.53
N VAL A 175 -1.11 -10.41 12.23
CA VAL A 175 -2.23 -11.16 11.67
C VAL A 175 -3.50 -10.77 12.42
N GLU A 176 -4.56 -10.40 11.71
CA GLU A 176 -5.92 -10.23 12.23
C GLU A 176 -6.93 -10.99 11.35
N ILE A 177 -8.19 -11.08 11.78
CA ILE A 177 -9.17 -11.96 11.12
C ILE A 177 -10.48 -11.22 10.83
N CYS A 178 -10.80 -11.12 9.54
CA CYS A 178 -12.06 -10.63 8.99
C CYS A 178 -12.62 -9.38 9.68
N GLU A 179 -13.65 -9.55 10.51
CA GLU A 179 -14.38 -8.50 11.24
C GLU A 179 -13.47 -7.58 12.06
N ASP A 180 -12.29 -8.07 12.45
CA ASP A 180 -11.27 -7.26 13.13
C ASP A 180 -10.91 -5.97 12.35
N LEU A 181 -10.96 -5.98 11.01
CA LEU A 181 -10.76 -4.79 10.17
C LEU A 181 -11.93 -3.80 10.20
N TRP A 182 -13.15 -4.28 10.46
CA TRP A 182 -14.40 -3.54 10.24
C TRP A 182 -14.75 -2.64 11.42
N VAL A 183 -14.16 -2.89 12.58
CA VAL A 183 -14.43 -2.13 13.80
C VAL A 183 -13.75 -0.76 13.79
N PRO A 184 -14.22 0.21 14.59
CA PRO A 184 -13.60 1.53 14.68
C PRO A 184 -12.14 1.53 15.14
N HIS A 185 -11.71 0.49 15.86
CA HIS A 185 -10.35 0.34 16.37
C HIS A 185 -9.81 -1.08 16.11
N PRO A 186 -9.38 -1.37 14.87
CA PRO A 186 -8.86 -2.69 14.50
C PRO A 186 -7.60 -3.06 15.29
N PRO A 187 -7.39 -4.35 15.65
CA PRO A 187 -6.16 -4.85 16.26
C PRO A 187 -4.89 -4.45 15.49
N SER A 188 -4.96 -4.44 14.15
CA SER A 188 -3.88 -3.99 13.29
C SER A 188 -3.43 -2.53 13.52
N THR A 189 -4.27 -1.68 14.11
CA THR A 189 -3.89 -0.31 14.49
C THR A 189 -2.80 -0.35 15.56
N ASP A 190 -3.07 -1.02 16.67
CA ASP A 190 -2.11 -1.15 17.77
C ASP A 190 -0.87 -1.94 17.33
N ALA A 191 -1.06 -2.97 16.49
CA ALA A 191 0.06 -3.76 15.98
C ALA A 191 0.99 -2.92 15.08
N ALA A 192 0.44 -2.06 14.22
CA ALA A 192 1.24 -1.15 13.39
C ALA A 192 2.02 -0.16 14.25
N LEU A 193 1.37 0.44 15.25
CA LEU A 193 2.01 1.34 16.21
C LEU A 193 3.10 0.61 17.03
N ALA A 194 2.91 -0.68 17.30
CA ALA A 194 3.89 -1.53 17.98
C ALA A 194 5.02 -2.02 17.06
N GLY A 195 4.96 -1.74 15.76
CA GLY A 195 6.05 -1.99 14.81
C GLY A 195 5.72 -2.91 13.64
N ALA A 196 4.49 -3.44 13.51
CA ALA A 196 4.11 -4.20 12.32
C ALA A 196 4.17 -3.32 11.06
N GLU A 197 4.88 -3.77 10.03
CA GLU A 197 5.02 -3.10 8.73
C GLU A 197 4.07 -3.70 7.69
N ILE A 198 3.74 -4.99 7.85
CA ILE A 198 2.79 -5.73 7.02
C ILE A 198 1.66 -6.25 7.91
N LEU A 199 0.42 -6.08 7.46
CA LEU A 199 -0.78 -6.53 8.15
C LEU A 199 -1.45 -7.60 7.29
N LEU A 200 -1.67 -8.78 7.85
CA LEU A 200 -2.32 -9.89 7.16
C LEU A 200 -3.74 -10.04 7.70
N ASN A 201 -4.72 -10.14 6.81
CA ASN A 201 -6.12 -10.38 7.15
C ASN A 201 -6.61 -11.66 6.50
N LEU A 202 -6.93 -12.64 7.35
CA LEU A 202 -7.64 -13.84 6.94
C LEU A 202 -9.12 -13.54 6.99
N SER A 203 -9.81 -13.65 5.86
CA SER A 203 -11.23 -13.39 5.75
C SER A 203 -11.96 -14.56 5.12
N ALA A 204 -13.18 -14.82 5.56
CA ALA A 204 -14.12 -15.61 4.78
C ALA A 204 -14.93 -14.64 3.93
N SER A 205 -15.60 -13.70 4.60
CA SER A 205 -16.35 -12.60 4.00
C SER A 205 -17.23 -13.05 2.83
N ASN A 206 -18.44 -13.50 3.12
CA ASN A 206 -19.46 -13.70 2.09
C ASN A 206 -19.63 -12.43 1.24
N ILE A 207 -19.93 -12.57 -0.05
CA ILE A 207 -20.15 -11.43 -0.94
C ILE A 207 -21.61 -10.99 -0.94
N THR A 208 -21.81 -9.68 -0.93
CA THR A 208 -23.08 -9.00 -1.21
C THR A 208 -22.82 -7.81 -2.13
N ILE A 209 -23.87 -7.24 -2.73
CA ILE A 209 -23.74 -6.08 -3.63
C ILE A 209 -23.08 -4.93 -2.86
N GLY A 210 -21.99 -4.37 -3.42
CA GLY A 210 -21.22 -3.26 -2.85
C GLY A 210 -20.13 -3.67 -1.84
N LYS A 211 -20.13 -4.90 -1.32
CA LYS A 211 -19.19 -5.30 -0.27
C LYS A 211 -17.74 -5.39 -0.73
N ALA A 212 -17.50 -5.72 -2.00
CA ALA A 212 -16.14 -5.68 -2.58
C ALA A 212 -15.53 -4.27 -2.63
N GLU A 213 -16.35 -3.24 -2.92
CA GLU A 213 -15.91 -1.84 -2.86
C GLU A 213 -15.59 -1.43 -1.42
N MET A 214 -16.44 -1.82 -0.47
CA MET A 214 -16.22 -1.57 0.95
C MET A 214 -14.94 -2.24 1.48
N ARG A 215 -14.65 -3.48 1.07
CA ARG A 215 -13.39 -4.16 1.41
C ARG A 215 -12.17 -3.40 0.89
N ARG A 216 -12.20 -2.95 -0.37
CA ARG A 216 -11.11 -2.13 -0.94
C ARG A 216 -10.94 -0.84 -0.16
N LEU A 217 -12.03 -0.14 0.17
CA LEU A 217 -12.01 1.09 0.96
C LEU A 217 -11.36 0.85 2.33
N LEU A 218 -11.79 -0.18 3.06
CA LEU A 218 -11.25 -0.50 4.39
C LEU A 218 -9.78 -0.89 4.32
N CYS A 219 -9.37 -1.76 3.39
CA CYS A 219 -7.98 -2.18 3.24
C CYS A 219 -7.07 -1.01 2.83
N ALA A 220 -7.50 -0.18 1.87
CA ALA A 220 -6.76 1.01 1.45
C ALA A 220 -6.64 2.03 2.60
N SER A 221 -7.74 2.29 3.31
CA SER A 221 -7.77 3.19 4.47
C SER A 221 -6.85 2.68 5.60
N GLN A 222 -6.95 1.40 5.93
CA GLN A 222 -6.16 0.82 7.02
C GLN A 222 -4.67 0.77 6.67
N SER A 223 -4.29 0.37 5.44
CA SER A 223 -2.90 0.43 4.99
C SER A 223 -2.32 1.85 5.03
N SER A 224 -3.11 2.88 4.70
CA SER A 224 -2.70 4.28 4.77
C SER A 224 -2.55 4.78 6.21
N ARG A 225 -3.58 4.61 7.04
CA ARG A 225 -3.58 5.08 8.44
C ARG A 225 -2.49 4.42 9.28
N CYS A 226 -2.24 3.14 9.06
CA CYS A 226 -1.20 2.37 9.74
C CYS A 226 0.20 2.60 9.14
N ILE A 227 0.33 3.36 8.05
CA ILE A 227 1.57 3.51 7.27
C ILE A 227 2.21 2.13 7.06
N ALA A 228 1.48 1.23 6.41
CA ALA A 228 1.79 -0.21 6.34
C ALA A 228 1.36 -0.80 4.99
N ALA A 229 1.76 -2.05 4.75
CA ALA A 229 1.11 -2.91 3.77
C ALA A 229 -0.03 -3.70 4.41
N TYR A 230 -1.05 -4.01 3.63
CA TYR A 230 -2.21 -4.79 4.06
C TYR A 230 -2.54 -5.85 3.01
N ALA A 231 -2.41 -7.12 3.38
CA ALA A 231 -2.75 -8.26 2.52
C ALA A 231 -4.03 -8.93 3.03
N TYR A 232 -5.04 -8.98 2.18
CA TYR A 232 -6.38 -9.43 2.48
C TYR A 232 -6.73 -10.66 1.64
N SER A 233 -7.28 -11.70 2.25
CA SER A 233 -7.71 -12.90 1.54
C SER A 233 -9.10 -13.35 1.99
N ALA A 234 -10.11 -13.22 1.13
CA ALA A 234 -11.45 -13.77 1.35
C ALA A 234 -11.57 -15.25 0.90
N ALA A 235 -12.59 -15.94 1.38
CA ALA A 235 -12.95 -17.26 0.89
C ALA A 235 -13.64 -17.17 -0.49
N GLY A 236 -13.47 -18.21 -1.29
CA GLY A 236 -13.90 -18.29 -2.67
C GLY A 236 -14.71 -19.54 -2.99
N ALA A 237 -14.41 -20.15 -4.12
CA ALA A 237 -15.13 -21.33 -4.60
C ALA A 237 -15.11 -22.49 -3.59
N GLY A 238 -16.28 -23.10 -3.42
CA GLY A 238 -16.48 -24.34 -2.66
C GLY A 238 -16.92 -24.17 -1.19
N GLU A 239 -16.93 -22.96 -0.66
CA GLU A 239 -17.67 -22.66 0.58
C GLU A 239 -19.19 -22.91 0.40
N SER A 240 -19.88 -23.19 1.52
CA SER A 240 -21.32 -23.48 1.49
C SER A 240 -22.13 -22.31 0.94
N THR A 241 -23.03 -22.61 0.01
CA THR A 241 -23.96 -21.64 -0.60
C THR A 241 -25.39 -21.84 -0.12
N THR A 242 -25.61 -22.44 1.06
CA THR A 242 -26.96 -22.59 1.63
C THR A 242 -27.68 -21.25 1.70
N ASP A 243 -27.02 -20.22 2.25
CA ASP A 243 -27.59 -18.87 2.42
C ASP A 243 -26.66 -17.74 1.93
N LEU A 244 -25.43 -18.07 1.49
CA LEU A 244 -24.36 -17.13 1.19
C LEU A 244 -23.75 -17.38 -0.19
N ALA A 245 -22.98 -16.41 -0.67
CA ALA A 245 -22.14 -16.52 -1.86
C ALA A 245 -20.73 -16.03 -1.54
N TRP A 246 -19.76 -16.41 -2.36
CA TRP A 246 -18.33 -16.19 -2.13
C TRP A 246 -17.67 -15.75 -3.42
N ASP A 247 -16.85 -14.70 -3.37
CA ASP A 247 -16.23 -14.13 -4.56
C ASP A 247 -14.72 -14.30 -4.63
N GLY A 248 -14.08 -14.89 -3.62
CA GLY A 248 -12.65 -15.19 -3.67
C GLY A 248 -11.78 -13.95 -3.89
N GLN A 249 -12.18 -12.80 -3.35
CA GLN A 249 -11.42 -11.58 -3.48
C GLN A 249 -10.17 -11.63 -2.58
N ALA A 250 -8.99 -11.53 -3.18
CA ALA A 250 -7.74 -11.29 -2.47
C ALA A 250 -7.03 -10.06 -3.04
N GLY A 251 -6.35 -9.31 -2.18
CA GLY A 251 -5.68 -8.07 -2.58
C GLY A 251 -4.56 -7.66 -1.64
N ILE A 252 -3.61 -6.90 -2.20
CA ILE A 252 -2.45 -6.35 -1.46
C ILE A 252 -2.45 -4.85 -1.65
N PHE A 253 -2.43 -4.12 -0.55
CA PHE A 253 -2.41 -2.66 -0.49
C PHE A 253 -1.15 -2.18 0.21
N GLU A 254 -0.63 -1.02 -0.18
CA GLU A 254 0.50 -0.36 0.47
C GLU A 254 0.24 1.13 0.49
N LEU A 255 0.12 1.73 1.67
CA LEU A 255 -0.11 3.18 1.81
C LEU A 255 -1.29 3.68 0.95
N SER A 256 -2.43 2.97 0.98
CA SER A 256 -3.62 3.10 0.12
C SER A 256 -3.52 2.59 -1.33
N ASP A 257 -2.32 2.41 -1.88
CA ASP A 257 -2.14 1.96 -3.26
C ASP A 257 -2.51 0.46 -3.37
N LEU A 258 -3.41 0.10 -4.28
CA LEU A 258 -3.67 -1.29 -4.64
C LEU A 258 -2.51 -1.81 -5.50
N LEU A 259 -1.72 -2.74 -4.97
CA LEU A 259 -0.57 -3.31 -5.67
C LEU A 259 -0.95 -4.50 -6.56
N ALA A 260 -1.83 -5.37 -6.07
CA ALA A 260 -2.33 -6.55 -6.77
C ALA A 260 -3.71 -6.96 -6.23
N GLU A 261 -4.55 -7.54 -7.09
CA GLU A 261 -5.86 -8.10 -6.75
C GLU A 261 -6.11 -9.35 -7.62
N THR A 262 -6.81 -10.36 -7.09
CA THR A 262 -7.26 -11.53 -7.85
C THR A 262 -8.49 -11.21 -8.71
N GLU A 263 -8.82 -12.10 -9.65
CA GLU A 263 -10.13 -12.05 -10.30
C GLU A 263 -11.21 -12.45 -9.27
N ARG A 264 -12.38 -11.82 -9.37
CA ARG A 264 -13.50 -12.15 -8.47
C ARG A 264 -14.38 -13.20 -9.13
N PHE A 265 -14.92 -14.11 -8.31
CA PHE A 265 -15.75 -15.24 -8.73
C PHE A 265 -15.02 -16.25 -9.62
N SER A 266 -13.68 -16.31 -9.52
CA SER A 266 -12.91 -17.37 -10.16
C SER A 266 -13.29 -18.73 -9.58
N PRO A 267 -13.50 -19.77 -10.41
CA PRO A 267 -13.65 -21.15 -9.94
C PRO A 267 -12.31 -21.79 -9.57
N ASP A 268 -11.20 -21.23 -10.07
CA ASP A 268 -9.86 -21.76 -9.92
C ASP A 268 -9.12 -21.10 -8.74
N PRO A 269 -8.18 -21.81 -8.08
CA PRO A 269 -7.34 -21.22 -7.07
C PRO A 269 -6.49 -20.06 -7.61
N GLU A 270 -6.42 -18.95 -6.86
CA GLU A 270 -5.70 -17.75 -7.29
C GLU A 270 -4.79 -17.15 -6.20
N MET A 271 -3.84 -16.31 -6.62
CA MET A 271 -3.00 -15.51 -5.72
C MET A 271 -2.81 -14.10 -6.25
N ALA A 272 -3.11 -13.09 -5.43
CA ALA A 272 -2.60 -11.74 -5.65
C ALA A 272 -1.16 -11.70 -5.13
N ILE A 273 -0.19 -11.35 -5.98
CA ILE A 273 1.24 -11.36 -5.62
C ILE A 273 1.84 -9.97 -5.90
N ALA A 274 2.49 -9.39 -4.89
CA ALA A 274 3.17 -8.10 -5.03
C ALA A 274 4.46 -8.05 -4.22
N ASP A 275 5.42 -7.26 -4.70
CA ASP A 275 6.61 -6.86 -3.96
C ASP A 275 6.32 -5.55 -3.21
N VAL A 276 6.17 -5.65 -1.88
CA VAL A 276 5.92 -4.53 -0.95
C VAL A 276 7.23 -3.81 -0.65
N ASP A 277 7.23 -2.48 -0.72
CA ASP A 277 8.40 -1.63 -0.47
C ASP A 277 8.47 -1.23 1.02
N LEU A 278 9.24 -1.97 1.82
CA LEU A 278 9.40 -1.64 3.24
C LEU A 278 10.25 -0.39 3.45
N GLY A 279 11.17 -0.09 2.52
CA GLY A 279 11.94 1.15 2.54
C GLY A 279 11.02 2.38 2.48
N ARG A 280 10.01 2.36 1.60
CA ARG A 280 8.97 3.40 1.52
C ARG A 280 8.20 3.52 2.84
N ILE A 281 7.70 2.41 3.39
CA ILE A 281 6.95 2.40 4.66
C ILE A 281 7.79 3.00 5.80
N ARG A 282 9.04 2.55 5.96
CA ARG A 282 9.95 3.05 6.99
C ARG A 282 10.22 4.53 6.84
N GLN A 283 10.47 5.00 5.61
CA GLN A 283 10.70 6.41 5.35
C GLN A 283 9.46 7.27 5.65
N GLU A 284 8.26 6.82 5.30
CA GLU A 284 7.02 7.53 5.62
C GLU A 284 6.76 7.59 7.13
N ARG A 285 7.02 6.51 7.86
CA ARG A 285 6.96 6.51 9.34
C ARG A 285 7.97 7.48 9.96
N MET A 286 9.19 7.56 9.43
CA MET A 286 10.22 8.50 9.91
C MET A 286 9.84 9.97 9.67
N ARG A 287 9.16 10.28 8.56
CA ARG A 287 8.72 11.65 8.23
C ARG A 287 7.44 12.05 8.96
N THR A 288 6.57 11.09 9.26
CA THR A 288 5.29 11.32 9.93
C THR A 288 5.45 11.21 11.44
N ASN A 289 6.01 12.25 12.06
CA ASN A 289 6.26 12.28 13.51
C ASN A 289 5.00 11.98 14.37
N THR A 290 3.82 12.36 13.91
CA THR A 290 2.55 12.08 14.58
C THR A 290 2.22 10.59 14.67
N PHE A 291 2.80 9.74 13.80
CA PHE A 291 2.72 8.29 13.95
C PHE A 291 3.44 7.85 15.24
N GLY A 292 4.65 8.36 15.48
CA GLY A 292 5.41 8.11 16.71
C GLY A 292 4.73 8.69 17.96
N ASP A 293 4.15 9.89 17.86
CA ASP A 293 3.36 10.47 18.95
C ASP A 293 2.13 9.62 19.29
N CYS A 294 1.43 9.13 18.27
CA CYS A 294 0.28 8.25 18.43
C CYS A 294 0.70 6.92 19.06
N ALA A 295 1.79 6.31 18.60
CA ALA A 295 2.32 5.07 19.17
C ALA A 295 2.67 5.24 20.65
N ARG A 296 3.35 6.33 21.01
CA ARG A 296 3.67 6.64 22.41
C ARG A 296 2.41 6.76 23.27
N LEU A 297 1.38 7.46 22.80
CA LEU A 297 0.14 7.64 23.56
C LEU A 297 -0.67 6.35 23.68
N ALA A 298 -0.88 5.64 22.57
CA ALA A 298 -1.71 4.44 22.53
C ALA A 298 -1.08 3.29 23.32
N LEU A 299 0.23 3.07 23.18
CA LEU A 299 0.90 1.91 23.76
C LEU A 299 1.33 2.09 25.22
N THR A 300 1.23 3.30 25.78
CA THR A 300 1.59 3.54 27.21
C THR A 300 0.76 2.68 28.17
N TYR A 301 -0.50 2.44 27.86
CA TYR A 301 -1.44 1.69 28.71
C TYR A 301 -1.95 0.40 28.05
N ALA A 302 -1.50 0.09 26.84
CA ALA A 302 -1.88 -1.14 26.16
C ALA A 302 -1.07 -2.32 26.69
N PRO A 303 -1.63 -3.55 26.66
CA PRO A 303 -0.84 -4.76 26.87
C PRO A 303 0.34 -4.80 25.88
N PRO A 304 1.56 -5.17 26.34
CA PRO A 304 2.72 -5.17 25.47
C PRO A 304 2.60 -6.25 24.39
N PHE A 305 2.96 -5.90 23.15
CA PHE A 305 3.10 -6.90 22.10
C PHE A 305 4.32 -7.79 22.36
N ARG A 306 4.12 -9.09 22.23
CA ARG A 306 5.18 -10.11 22.20
C ARG A 306 5.66 -10.27 20.76
N THR A 307 6.95 -10.05 20.54
CA THR A 307 7.57 -10.27 19.22
C THR A 307 8.15 -11.68 19.14
N VAL A 308 7.63 -12.47 18.22
CA VAL A 308 8.16 -13.79 17.86
C VAL A 308 9.18 -13.62 16.74
N ALA A 309 10.45 -13.73 17.09
CA ALA A 309 11.54 -13.69 16.12
C ALA A 309 11.68 -15.05 15.41
N PHE A 310 11.95 -15.02 14.10
CA PHE A 310 12.32 -16.19 13.32
C PHE A 310 13.39 -15.84 12.30
N GLU A 311 14.21 -16.82 11.94
CA GLU A 311 15.24 -16.64 10.91
C GLU A 311 14.60 -16.69 9.53
N PHE A 312 14.92 -15.70 8.69
CA PHE A 312 14.49 -15.66 7.30
C PHE A 312 15.70 -15.39 6.39
N ALA A 313 15.98 -16.35 5.51
CA ALA A 313 17.04 -16.24 4.54
C ALA A 313 16.44 -15.83 3.19
N PRO A 314 16.62 -14.57 2.73
CA PRO A 314 16.08 -14.13 1.45
C PRO A 314 16.67 -14.94 0.28
N PRO A 315 15.91 -15.12 -0.82
CA PRO A 315 16.36 -15.91 -1.94
C PRO A 315 17.52 -15.19 -2.65
N GLN A 316 18.50 -15.97 -3.08
CA GLN A 316 19.62 -15.46 -3.87
C GLN A 316 19.30 -15.49 -5.38
N GLY A 317 20.00 -14.65 -6.13
CA GLY A 317 19.92 -14.61 -7.60
C GLY A 317 18.96 -13.56 -8.15
N LEU A 318 18.83 -13.55 -9.48
CA LEU A 318 17.96 -12.64 -10.21
C LEU A 318 16.49 -13.01 -10.01
N ARG A 319 15.65 -12.00 -9.77
CA ARG A 319 14.21 -12.14 -9.63
C ARG A 319 13.52 -10.93 -10.23
N ASP A 320 12.41 -11.17 -10.93
CA ASP A 320 11.59 -10.09 -11.46
C ASP A 320 10.94 -9.30 -10.32
N LEU A 321 10.77 -8.00 -10.50
CA LEU A 321 10.02 -7.14 -9.58
C LEU A 321 8.53 -7.24 -9.91
N ARG A 322 7.72 -7.72 -8.97
CA ARG A 322 6.25 -7.81 -9.03
C ARG A 322 5.63 -6.52 -8.49
N ARG A 323 5.94 -5.40 -9.16
CA ARG A 323 5.44 -4.07 -8.78
C ARG A 323 5.37 -3.17 -10.01
N ARG A 324 4.29 -2.40 -10.12
CA ARG A 324 4.20 -1.32 -11.11
C ARG A 324 5.04 -0.14 -10.64
N ILE A 325 6.06 0.22 -11.41
CA ILE A 325 6.86 1.43 -11.20
C ILE A 325 6.47 2.46 -12.26
N GLU A 326 5.87 3.57 -11.82
CA GLU A 326 5.56 4.68 -12.73
C GLU A 326 6.85 5.28 -13.28
N ARG A 327 6.91 5.47 -14.60
CA ARG A 327 8.07 6.10 -15.25
C ARG A 327 8.25 7.55 -14.82
N PHE A 328 7.14 8.22 -14.50
CA PHE A 328 7.10 9.62 -14.11
C PHE A 328 6.34 9.75 -12.79
N PRO A 329 7.02 9.76 -11.63
CA PRO A 329 6.37 9.81 -10.32
C PRO A 329 5.41 10.99 -10.12
N PHE A 330 5.62 12.10 -10.83
CA PHE A 330 4.76 13.30 -10.77
C PHE A 330 3.72 13.39 -11.90
N VAL A 331 3.73 12.46 -12.85
CA VAL A 331 2.83 12.46 -14.02
C VAL A 331 2.23 11.06 -14.15
N PRO A 332 1.08 10.82 -13.53
CA PRO A 332 0.49 9.49 -13.53
C PRO A 332 0.08 9.06 -14.93
N SER A 333 0.22 7.77 -15.21
CA SER A 333 -0.15 7.19 -16.51
C SER A 333 -1.65 6.92 -16.67
N ASP A 334 -2.43 6.91 -15.59
CA ASP A 334 -3.90 6.93 -15.65
C ASP A 334 -4.39 8.33 -16.10
N PRO A 335 -5.07 8.45 -17.26
CA PRO A 335 -5.57 9.72 -17.77
C PRO A 335 -6.56 10.44 -16.84
N ALA A 336 -7.37 9.70 -16.07
CA ALA A 336 -8.32 10.30 -15.15
C ALA A 336 -7.59 10.96 -13.97
N MET A 337 -6.68 10.23 -13.33
CA MET A 337 -5.82 10.77 -12.28
C MET A 337 -4.91 11.91 -12.78
N LEU A 338 -4.38 11.81 -14.00
CA LEU A 338 -3.58 12.88 -14.61
C LEU A 338 -4.39 14.17 -14.78
N ARG A 339 -5.62 14.07 -15.29
CA ARG A 339 -6.52 15.22 -15.43
C ARG A 339 -6.77 15.87 -14.08
N ASP A 340 -7.04 15.08 -13.06
CA ASP A 340 -7.39 15.57 -11.72
C ASP A 340 -6.16 16.21 -11.05
N ASN A 341 -4.98 15.60 -11.16
CA ASN A 341 -3.72 16.19 -10.69
C ASN A 341 -3.38 17.50 -11.42
N CYS A 342 -3.59 17.58 -12.74
CA CYS A 342 -3.40 18.81 -13.50
C CYS A 342 -4.38 19.91 -13.09
N TYR A 343 -5.64 19.55 -12.84
CA TYR A 343 -6.64 20.47 -12.31
C TYR A 343 -6.21 21.02 -10.94
N GLU A 344 -5.79 20.14 -10.03
CA GLU A 344 -5.35 20.53 -8.69
C GLU A 344 -4.11 21.43 -8.75
N ALA A 345 -3.05 21.00 -9.44
CA ALA A 345 -1.81 21.74 -9.56
C ALA A 345 -2.03 23.16 -10.13
N TYR A 346 -2.85 23.28 -11.18
CA TYR A 346 -3.19 24.57 -11.76
C TYR A 346 -3.93 25.49 -10.78
N ASN A 347 -4.92 24.95 -10.06
CA ASN A 347 -5.69 25.75 -9.09
C ASN A 347 -4.85 26.14 -7.87
N ILE A 348 -3.95 25.28 -7.38
CA ILE A 348 -2.98 25.62 -6.33
C ILE A 348 -2.13 26.83 -6.76
N GLN A 349 -1.59 26.80 -7.98
CA GLN A 349 -0.78 27.90 -8.54
C GLN A 349 -1.57 29.21 -8.60
N VAL A 350 -2.79 29.17 -9.16
CA VAL A 350 -3.66 30.36 -9.30
C VAL A 350 -4.04 30.92 -7.94
N GLN A 351 -4.52 30.08 -7.01
CA GLN A 351 -4.96 30.51 -5.70
C GLN A 351 -3.82 31.11 -4.88
N GLY A 352 -2.63 30.47 -4.91
CA GLY A 352 -1.44 30.97 -4.23
C GLY A 352 -1.04 32.38 -4.71
N LEU A 353 -1.02 32.60 -6.02
CA LEU A 353 -0.72 33.90 -6.61
C LEU A 353 -1.79 34.95 -6.30
N ALA A 354 -3.07 34.59 -6.44
CA ALA A 354 -4.18 35.49 -6.16
C ALA A 354 -4.18 35.95 -4.70
N GLN A 355 -3.91 35.04 -3.76
CA GLN A 355 -3.80 35.40 -2.34
C GLN A 355 -2.61 36.33 -2.08
N ARG A 356 -1.46 36.12 -2.74
CA ARG A 356 -0.30 37.02 -2.62
C ARG A 356 -0.64 38.44 -3.09
N LEU A 357 -1.30 38.58 -4.25
CA LEU A 357 -1.72 39.89 -4.78
C LEU A 357 -2.71 40.58 -3.86
N ARG A 358 -3.69 39.84 -3.33
CA ARG A 358 -4.67 40.37 -2.37
C ARG A 358 -3.99 40.89 -1.11
N ALA A 359 -3.13 40.10 -0.49
CA ALA A 359 -2.50 40.43 0.80
C ALA A 359 -1.52 41.61 0.71
N THR A 360 -0.82 41.75 -0.41
CA THR A 360 0.19 42.81 -0.62
C THR A 360 -0.38 44.09 -1.20
N GLY A 361 -1.62 44.04 -1.72
CA GLY A 361 -2.21 45.15 -2.47
C GLY A 361 -1.57 45.38 -3.84
N ILE A 362 -0.61 44.56 -4.27
CA ILE A 362 0.03 44.65 -5.57
C ILE A 362 -1.03 44.51 -6.66
N LYS A 363 -1.04 45.47 -7.60
CA LYS A 363 -2.00 45.49 -8.70
C LYS A 363 -1.40 45.08 -10.03
N LYS A 364 -0.06 45.12 -10.18
CA LYS A 364 0.65 44.81 -11.41
C LYS A 364 1.63 43.65 -11.21
N LEU A 365 1.66 42.74 -12.18
CA LEU A 365 2.63 41.65 -12.25
C LEU A 365 3.66 41.95 -13.33
N VAL A 366 4.92 41.62 -13.10
CA VAL A 366 5.98 41.70 -14.11
C VAL A 366 6.48 40.29 -14.37
N ILE A 367 6.53 39.89 -15.65
CA ILE A 367 6.96 38.54 -16.03
C ILE A 367 7.77 38.56 -17.33
N GLY A 368 8.92 37.91 -17.33
CA GLY A 368 9.66 37.59 -18.55
C GLY A 368 9.06 36.37 -19.24
N VAL A 369 8.79 36.46 -20.55
CA VAL A 369 8.16 35.38 -21.33
C VAL A 369 9.05 35.02 -22.49
N SER A 370 9.67 33.85 -22.42
CA SER A 370 10.62 33.37 -23.44
C SER A 370 9.94 32.61 -24.58
N GLY A 371 8.71 32.15 -24.36
CA GLY A 371 8.00 31.23 -25.26
C GLY A 371 8.29 29.76 -24.99
N GLY A 372 9.09 29.46 -23.96
CA GLY A 372 9.21 28.12 -23.38
C GLY A 372 8.01 27.76 -22.50
N LEU A 373 7.94 26.48 -22.09
CA LEU A 373 6.84 25.91 -21.33
C LEU A 373 6.58 26.63 -20.00
N ASP A 374 7.61 26.85 -19.20
CA ASP A 374 7.46 27.39 -17.84
C ASP A 374 6.88 28.82 -17.84
N SER A 375 7.49 29.71 -18.63
CA SER A 375 7.02 31.10 -18.73
C SER A 375 5.64 31.21 -19.38
N THR A 376 5.29 30.27 -20.25
CA THR A 376 3.94 30.16 -20.83
C THR A 376 2.92 29.80 -19.76
N GLN A 377 3.17 28.75 -18.98
CA GLN A 377 2.30 28.33 -17.88
C GLN A 377 2.17 29.43 -16.81
N ALA A 378 3.27 30.06 -16.41
CA ALA A 378 3.26 31.13 -15.42
C ALA A 378 2.44 32.35 -15.90
N LEU A 379 2.49 32.68 -17.19
CA LEU A 379 1.66 33.75 -17.76
C LEU A 379 0.17 33.39 -17.76
N ILE A 380 -0.18 32.14 -18.10
CA ILE A 380 -1.57 31.64 -18.05
C ILE A 380 -2.11 31.69 -16.61
N VAL A 381 -1.34 31.19 -15.63
CA VAL A 381 -1.67 31.29 -14.20
C VAL A 381 -1.86 32.75 -13.77
N SER A 382 -0.97 33.65 -14.20
CA SER A 382 -1.06 35.09 -13.90
C SER A 382 -2.34 35.71 -14.44
N ALA A 383 -2.72 35.39 -15.69
CA ALA A 383 -3.95 35.86 -16.30
C ALA A 383 -5.18 35.37 -15.52
N ARG A 384 -5.22 34.09 -15.15
CA ARG A 384 -6.33 33.52 -14.37
C ARG A 384 -6.43 34.11 -12.96
N ALA A 385 -5.30 34.38 -12.30
CA ALA A 385 -5.27 35.02 -11.00
C ALA A 385 -5.82 36.46 -11.05
N MET A 386 -5.50 37.22 -12.10
CA MET A 386 -6.10 38.55 -12.33
C MET A 386 -7.62 38.47 -12.51
N ASP A 387 -8.10 37.52 -13.33
CA ASP A 387 -9.53 37.30 -13.53
C ASP A 387 -10.25 36.99 -12.21
N GLN A 388 -9.70 36.09 -11.38
CA GLN A 388 -10.28 35.72 -10.09
C GLN A 388 -10.39 36.91 -9.12
N LEU A 389 -9.46 37.86 -9.21
CA LEU A 389 -9.45 39.07 -8.39
C LEU A 389 -10.26 40.23 -8.98
N GLY A 390 -10.84 40.06 -10.17
CA GLY A 390 -11.51 41.14 -10.92
C GLY A 390 -10.54 42.24 -11.35
N LEU A 391 -9.25 41.94 -11.46
CA LEU A 391 -8.23 42.89 -11.90
C LEU A 391 -8.06 42.82 -13.42
N PRO A 392 -7.79 43.95 -14.10
CA PRO A 392 -7.53 43.94 -15.54
C PRO A 392 -6.29 43.11 -15.89
N ARG A 393 -6.40 42.22 -16.89
CA ARG A 393 -5.24 41.47 -17.42
C ARG A 393 -4.13 42.37 -17.97
N SER A 394 -4.45 43.60 -18.38
CA SER A 394 -3.49 44.62 -18.78
C SER A 394 -2.53 45.01 -17.64
N ASN A 395 -2.83 44.67 -16.39
CA ASN A 395 -1.90 44.85 -15.28
C ASN A 395 -0.78 43.81 -15.25
N ILE A 396 -0.82 42.79 -16.10
CA ILE A 396 0.30 41.88 -16.33
C ILE A 396 1.21 42.53 -17.37
N LEU A 397 2.40 42.90 -16.93
CA LEU A 397 3.47 43.48 -17.73
C LEU A 397 4.39 42.33 -18.18
N ALA A 398 4.15 41.84 -19.39
CA ALA A 398 4.84 40.69 -19.96
C ALA A 398 5.95 41.15 -20.91
N PHE A 399 7.19 40.72 -20.67
CA PHE A 399 8.35 41.17 -21.42
C PHE A 399 9.02 40.02 -22.16
N THR A 400 9.29 40.18 -23.46
CA THR A 400 10.30 39.37 -24.15
C THR A 400 11.65 40.07 -24.06
N LEU A 401 12.71 39.32 -23.71
CA LEU A 401 14.06 39.85 -23.46
C LEU A 401 15.07 39.22 -24.43
N PRO A 402 15.07 39.56 -25.73
CA PRO A 402 15.95 38.91 -26.69
C PRO A 402 17.42 39.18 -26.38
N GLY A 403 18.20 38.09 -26.32
CA GLY A 403 19.66 38.07 -26.21
C GLY A 403 20.31 37.46 -27.46
N PHE A 404 21.56 37.02 -27.34
CA PHE A 404 22.31 36.48 -28.49
C PHE A 404 21.81 35.12 -28.99
N ALA A 405 21.15 34.32 -28.14
CA ALA A 405 20.66 32.97 -28.46
C ALA A 405 19.13 32.88 -28.62
N THR A 406 18.43 34.01 -28.80
CA THR A 406 16.96 34.00 -28.87
C THR A 406 16.45 33.44 -30.19
N GLY A 407 15.81 32.27 -30.14
CA GLY A 407 15.11 31.67 -31.27
C GLY A 407 13.96 32.54 -31.78
N LYS A 408 13.86 32.70 -33.10
CA LYS A 408 12.78 33.49 -33.74
C LYS A 408 11.39 32.91 -33.44
N GLU A 409 11.28 31.58 -33.40
CA GLU A 409 10.00 30.87 -33.21
C GLU A 409 9.47 30.95 -31.78
N THR A 410 10.31 30.72 -30.77
CA THR A 410 9.91 30.81 -29.35
C THR A 410 9.47 32.22 -28.99
N LYS A 411 10.21 33.23 -29.45
CA LYS A 411 9.83 34.64 -29.32
C LYS A 411 8.48 34.93 -29.99
N ALA A 412 8.24 34.40 -31.19
CA ALA A 412 6.96 34.57 -31.88
C ALA A 412 5.80 33.94 -31.09
N ASN A 413 6.01 32.76 -30.48
CA ASN A 413 5.03 32.12 -29.62
C ASN A 413 4.71 32.95 -28.36
N ALA A 414 5.73 33.51 -27.71
CA ALA A 414 5.54 34.42 -26.57
C ALA A 414 4.62 35.60 -26.92
N TRP A 415 4.90 36.26 -28.06
CA TRP A 415 4.09 37.38 -28.53
C TRP A 415 2.65 36.99 -28.89
N ARG A 416 2.46 35.83 -29.55
CA ARG A 416 1.12 35.32 -29.86
C ARG A 416 0.30 35.08 -28.59
N LEU A 417 0.91 34.47 -27.58
CA LEU A 417 0.26 34.20 -26.31
C LEU A 417 -0.10 35.49 -25.56
N MET A 418 0.85 36.44 -25.44
CA MET A 418 0.60 37.73 -24.78
C MET A 418 -0.59 38.46 -25.42
N LYS A 419 -0.63 38.51 -26.76
CA LYS A 419 -1.72 39.14 -27.50
C LYS A 419 -3.05 38.43 -27.27
N ALA A 420 -3.06 37.10 -27.33
CA ALA A 420 -4.27 36.31 -27.12
C ALA A 420 -4.84 36.46 -25.69
N LEU A 421 -3.97 36.59 -24.68
CA LEU A 421 -4.39 36.78 -23.29
C LEU A 421 -4.81 38.23 -22.97
N GLY A 422 -4.49 39.21 -23.82
CA GLY A 422 -4.80 40.62 -23.60
C GLY A 422 -3.97 41.28 -22.50
N VAL A 423 -2.72 40.85 -22.32
CA VAL A 423 -1.79 41.42 -21.33
C VAL A 423 -1.00 42.61 -21.92
N SER A 424 -0.35 43.41 -21.07
CA SER A 424 0.55 44.48 -21.53
C SER A 424 1.89 43.89 -21.94
N GLY A 425 2.04 43.57 -23.23
CA GLY A 425 3.27 43.01 -23.80
C GLY A 425 4.29 44.07 -24.23
N ALA A 426 5.57 43.83 -23.92
CA ALA A 426 6.68 44.66 -24.38
C ALA A 426 7.91 43.81 -24.71
N GLU A 427 8.87 44.40 -25.42
CA GLU A 427 10.15 43.79 -25.73
C GLU A 427 11.28 44.73 -25.33
N ILE A 428 12.28 44.18 -24.67
CA ILE A 428 13.49 44.90 -24.27
C ILE A 428 14.69 44.09 -24.75
N ASP A 429 15.41 44.62 -25.73
CA ASP A 429 16.64 44.00 -26.22
C ASP A 429 17.76 44.14 -25.19
N ILE A 430 18.23 43.01 -24.67
CA ILE A 430 19.27 42.99 -23.62
C ILE A 430 20.68 42.92 -24.21
N ARG A 431 20.82 42.74 -25.53
CA ARG A 431 22.13 42.61 -26.19
C ARG A 431 23.04 43.81 -25.91
N PRO A 432 22.61 45.09 -26.03
CA PRO A 432 23.50 46.22 -25.80
C PRO A 432 24.07 46.25 -24.37
N ALA A 433 23.26 45.90 -23.37
CA ALA A 433 23.70 45.82 -21.99
C ALA A 433 24.67 44.65 -21.77
N ALA A 434 24.38 43.48 -22.35
CA ALA A 434 25.24 42.31 -22.28
C ALA A 434 26.60 42.55 -22.97
N GLU A 435 26.61 43.19 -24.14
CA GLU A 435 27.86 43.55 -24.83
C GLU A 435 28.72 44.52 -24.01
N GLN A 436 28.09 45.47 -23.31
CA GLN A 436 28.82 46.39 -22.43
C GLN A 436 29.49 45.65 -21.27
N ILE A 437 28.75 44.75 -20.60
CA ILE A 437 29.29 43.93 -19.52
C ILE A 437 30.44 43.06 -20.03
N LEU A 438 30.30 42.43 -21.20
CA LEU A 438 31.35 41.61 -21.80
C LEU A 438 32.60 42.42 -22.14
N ARG A 439 32.46 43.68 -22.59
CA ARG A 439 33.57 44.60 -22.81
C ARG A 439 34.30 44.93 -21.50
N ASP A 440 33.55 45.26 -20.45
CA ASP A 440 34.12 45.67 -19.16
C ASP A 440 34.86 44.53 -18.45
N LEU A 441 34.44 43.28 -18.73
CA LEU A 441 35.12 42.07 -18.25
C LEU A 441 36.37 41.70 -19.06
N GLY A 442 36.64 42.37 -20.19
CA GLY A 442 37.71 41.99 -21.11
C GLY A 442 37.48 40.63 -21.77
N HIS A 443 36.21 40.23 -21.95
CA HIS A 443 35.87 38.93 -22.52
C HIS A 443 36.25 38.86 -24.02
N PRO A 444 36.77 37.73 -24.55
CA PRO A 444 37.17 37.62 -25.96
C PRO A 444 36.06 37.96 -26.97
N SER A 445 34.78 37.73 -26.61
CA SER A 445 33.65 38.13 -27.45
C SER A 445 33.48 39.64 -27.65
N ALA A 446 34.05 40.46 -26.77
CA ALA A 446 34.07 41.91 -26.94
C ALA A 446 35.07 42.39 -28.00
N THR A 447 36.03 41.56 -28.42
CA THR A 447 37.00 41.88 -29.49
C THR A 447 36.64 41.25 -30.84
N GLY A 448 35.43 40.68 -30.97
CA GLY A 448 34.92 40.10 -32.21
C GLY A 448 35.17 38.60 -32.37
N GLU A 449 35.81 37.95 -31.40
CA GLU A 449 35.92 36.49 -31.38
C GLU A 449 34.56 35.88 -31.00
N LYS A 450 34.00 34.99 -31.83
CA LYS A 450 32.71 34.33 -31.52
C LYS A 450 32.84 33.23 -30.45
N LEU A 451 33.60 33.50 -29.39
CA LEU A 451 33.65 32.73 -28.16
C LEU A 451 32.48 33.18 -27.29
N TYR A 452 31.33 32.57 -27.49
CA TYR A 452 30.22 32.65 -26.56
C TYR A 452 30.15 31.28 -25.88
N ASP A 453 30.10 31.23 -24.55
CA ASP A 453 29.66 30.01 -23.87
C ASP A 453 28.19 29.81 -24.21
N VAL A 454 27.94 29.05 -25.28
CA VAL A 454 26.59 28.64 -25.69
C VAL A 454 26.40 27.22 -25.19
N THR A 455 25.65 27.06 -24.11
CA THR A 455 25.04 25.77 -23.74
C THR A 455 23.91 25.41 -24.69
#